data_AF-D9R861-F1
#
_entry.id   AF-D9R861-F1
#
_cell.length_a   1.000
_cell.length_b   1.000
_cell.length_c   1.000
_cell.angle_alpha   90.00
_cell.angle_beta   90.00
_cell.angle_gamma   90.00
#
_symmetry.space_group_name_H-M   'P 1'
#
loop_
_entity.id
_entity.type
_entity.pdbx_description
1 polymer ?
#
loop_
_entity_poly.entity_id
_entity_poly.type
_entity_poly.pdbx_seq_one_letter_code
_entity_poly.pdbx_strand_id
1 'polypeptide(L)'
;MKVSTAFQAFGLEAPGVERAWMDMVQKLDKESALDKKTEELAYLAVMAAVRLESGLPFHVQMAKLNGATREEVISSILVGLPAVGNQVIQALPIALEAFDHDPAVYSK
;
A
#
# COMPACT_ATOMS: atom_id res chain seq x y z
N MET A 1 -8.51 -1.02 -8.18
CA MET A 1 -7.55 -0.44 -7.21
C MET A 1 -7.24 1.00 -7.62
N LYS A 2 -7.12 1.92 -6.66
CA LYS A 2 -6.92 3.35 -6.93
C LYS A 2 -5.43 3.69 -6.80
N VAL A 3 -4.78 4.03 -7.91
CA VAL A 3 -3.41 4.58 -7.93
C VAL A 3 -3.46 6.09 -7.67
N SER A 4 -2.43 6.63 -6.99
CA SER A 4 -2.40 8.05 -6.62
C SER A 4 -2.27 8.96 -7.84
N THR A 5 -2.75 10.21 -7.74
CA THR A 5 -2.59 11.22 -8.80
C THR A 5 -1.13 11.44 -9.14
N ALA A 6 -0.23 11.42 -8.14
CA ALA A 6 1.21 11.53 -8.35
C ALA A 6 1.77 10.36 -9.16
N PHE A 7 1.33 9.13 -8.86
CA PHE A 7 1.76 7.95 -9.60
C PHE A 7 1.22 7.95 -11.05
N GLN A 8 -0.02 8.41 -11.25
CA GLN A 8 -0.58 8.59 -12.59
C GLN A 8 0.22 9.62 -13.40
N ALA A 9 0.54 10.78 -12.81
CA ALA A 9 1.38 11.79 -13.45
C ALA A 9 2.78 11.24 -13.78
N PHE A 10 3.38 10.43 -12.90
CA PHE A 10 4.66 9.79 -13.16
C PHE A 10 4.65 8.91 -14.42
N GLY A 11 3.61 8.08 -14.59
CA GLY A 11 3.45 7.24 -15.77
C GLY A 11 3.19 8.04 -17.06
N LEU A 12 2.43 9.14 -16.97
CA LEU A 12 2.11 9.98 -18.14
C LEU A 12 3.28 10.86 -18.59
N GLU A 13 3.95 11.52 -17.64
CA GLU A 13 4.95 12.56 -17.94
C GLU A 13 6.37 12.00 -18.07
N ALA A 14 6.67 10.86 -17.45
CA ALA A 14 8.00 10.24 -17.47
C ALA A 14 7.97 8.73 -17.79
N PRO A 15 7.32 8.29 -18.88
CA PRO A 15 7.04 6.88 -19.14
C PRO A 15 8.30 6.00 -19.32
N GLY A 16 9.44 6.57 -19.74
CA GLY A 16 10.70 5.84 -19.81
C GLY A 16 11.27 5.50 -18.43
N VAL A 17 11.17 6.43 -17.48
CA VAL A 17 11.63 6.25 -16.10
C VAL A 17 10.67 5.34 -15.34
N GLU A 18 9.36 5.53 -15.53
CA GLU A 18 8.33 4.67 -14.93
C GLU A 18 8.51 3.20 -15.33
N ARG A 19 8.73 2.91 -16.61
CA ARG A 19 8.98 1.51 -17.06
C ARG A 19 10.21 0.90 -16.41
N ALA A 20 11.31 1.64 -16.33
CA ALA A 20 12.53 1.15 -15.69
C ALA A 20 12.33 0.91 -14.18
N TRP A 21 11.61 1.82 -13.52
CA TRP A 21 11.25 1.67 -12.11
C TRP A 21 10.32 0.47 -11.88
N MET A 22 9.29 0.29 -12.70
CA MET A 22 8.35 -0.83 -12.61
C MET A 22 9.03 -2.19 -12.86
N ASP A 23 9.96 -2.28 -13.82
CA ASP A 23 10.75 -3.49 -14.05
C ASP A 23 11.60 -3.84 -12.81
N MET A 24 12.22 -2.85 -12.17
CA MET A 24 12.94 -3.03 -10.92
C MET A 24 12.01 -3.50 -9.78
N VAL A 25 10.86 -2.85 -9.59
CA VAL A 25 9.87 -3.24 -8.59
C VAL A 25 9.42 -4.69 -8.78
N GLN A 26 9.06 -5.08 -10.01
CA GLN A 26 8.62 -6.44 -10.32
C GLN A 26 9.71 -7.50 -10.12
N LYS A 27 10.98 -7.15 -10.34
CA LYS A 27 12.10 -8.05 -10.09
C LYS A 27 12.31 -8.26 -8.59
N LEU A 28 12.30 -7.18 -7.79
CA LEU A 28 12.41 -7.29 -6.33
C LEU A 28 11.25 -8.11 -5.73
N ASP A 29 10.03 -7.86 -6.18
CA ASP A 29 8.81 -8.57 -5.77
C ASP A 29 8.87 -10.09 -6.05
N LYS A 30 9.56 -10.51 -7.12
CA LYS A 30 9.76 -11.93 -7.47
C LYS A 30 10.81 -12.63 -6.62
N GLU A 31 11.81 -11.89 -6.15
CA GLU A 31 12.89 -12.42 -5.30
C GLU A 31 12.51 -12.41 -3.81
N SER A 32 11.43 -11.72 -3.45
CA SER A 32 10.89 -11.71 -2.10
C SER A 32 10.52 -13.14 -1.65
N ALA A 33 11.04 -13.55 -0.49
CA ALA A 33 10.67 -14.81 0.14
C ALA A 33 9.36 -14.72 0.92
N LEU A 34 8.80 -13.51 1.09
CA LEU A 34 7.52 -13.31 1.76
C LEU A 34 6.38 -13.71 0.82
N ASP A 35 5.34 -14.31 1.38
CA ASP A 35 4.08 -14.42 0.66
C ASP A 35 3.46 -13.02 0.43
N LYS A 36 2.57 -12.90 -0.56
CA LYS A 36 2.00 -11.61 -0.96
C LYS A 36 1.19 -10.92 0.14
N LYS A 37 0.55 -11.66 1.04
CA LYS A 37 -0.18 -11.06 2.16
C LYS A 37 0.81 -10.44 3.14
N THR A 38 1.84 -11.20 3.50
CA THR A 38 2.88 -10.78 4.44
C THR A 38 3.68 -9.61 3.88
N GLU A 39 4.01 -9.61 2.59
CA GLU A 39 4.72 -8.53 1.92
C GLU A 39 3.93 -7.22 1.95
N GLU A 40 2.65 -7.25 1.56
CA GLU A 40 1.78 -6.06 1.57
C GLU A 40 1.58 -5.51 2.99
N LEU A 41 1.37 -6.38 3.99
CA LEU A 41 1.28 -5.98 5.39
C LEU A 41 2.59 -5.37 5.90
N ALA A 42 3.75 -5.92 5.54
CA ALA A 42 5.03 -5.31 5.89
C ALA A 42 5.21 -3.94 5.22
N TYR A 43 4.79 -3.82 3.96
CA TYR A 43 4.89 -2.58 3.20
C TYR A 43 3.99 -1.47 3.75
N LEU A 44 2.78 -1.80 4.22
CA LEU A 44 1.89 -0.87 4.92
C LEU A 44 2.53 -0.29 6.19
N ALA A 45 3.25 -1.11 6.97
CA ALA A 45 3.98 -0.64 8.15
C ALA A 45 5.09 0.36 7.77
N VAL A 46 5.84 0.08 6.70
CA VAL A 46 6.88 0.98 6.18
C VAL A 46 6.27 2.29 5.70
N MET A 47 5.20 2.25 4.90
CA MET A 47 4.53 3.46 4.42
C MET A 47 3.96 4.31 5.56
N ALA A 48 3.37 3.71 6.58
CA ALA A 48 2.90 4.42 7.76
C ALA A 48 4.08 5.09 8.51
N ALA A 49 5.21 4.39 8.64
CA ALA A 49 6.40 4.91 9.30
C ALA A 49 7.03 6.11 8.56
N VAL A 50 7.03 6.09 7.23
CA VAL A 50 7.62 7.18 6.40
C VAL A 50 6.60 8.21 5.92
N ARG A 51 5.34 8.13 6.40
CA ARG A 51 4.21 8.99 6.01
C ARG A 51 3.93 9.01 4.50
N LEU A 52 4.09 7.88 3.83
CA LEU A 52 3.77 7.73 2.41
C LEU A 52 2.27 7.43 2.23
N GLU A 53 1.43 8.41 2.56
CA GLU A 53 -0.03 8.25 2.61
C GLU A 53 -0.65 7.94 1.25
N SER A 54 -0.09 8.50 0.17
CA SER A 54 -0.65 8.36 -1.18
C SER A 54 -0.63 6.93 -1.73
N GLY A 55 0.25 6.06 -1.21
CA GLY A 55 0.34 4.65 -1.58
C GLY A 55 -0.60 3.73 -0.79
N LEU A 56 -1.07 4.17 0.39
CA LEU A 56 -1.86 3.33 1.30
C LEU A 56 -3.11 2.74 0.63
N PRO A 57 -3.94 3.49 -0.13
CA PRO A 57 -5.17 2.91 -0.70
C PRO A 57 -4.91 1.76 -1.67
N PHE A 58 -3.82 1.81 -2.43
CA PHE A 58 -3.47 0.76 -3.37
C PHE A 58 -3.03 -0.51 -2.63
N HIS A 59 -2.09 -0.38 -1.69
CA HIS A 59 -1.53 -1.52 -0.97
C HIS A 59 -2.49 -2.13 0.05
N VAL A 60 -3.41 -1.36 0.63
CA VAL A 60 -4.50 -1.93 1.44
C VAL A 60 -5.40 -2.83 0.59
N GLN A 61 -5.73 -2.41 -0.63
CA GLN A 61 -6.52 -3.23 -1.55
C GLN A 61 -5.75 -4.47 -2.00
N MET A 62 -4.44 -4.36 -2.26
CA MET A 62 -3.59 -5.52 -2.54
C MET A 62 -3.51 -6.50 -1.35
N ALA A 63 -3.33 -6.00 -0.13
CA ALA A 63 -3.35 -6.82 1.08
C ALA A 63 -4.69 -7.57 1.20
N LYS A 64 -5.81 -6.86 1.03
CA LYS A 64 -7.17 -7.44 1.06
C LYS A 64 -7.38 -8.51 -0.01
N LEU A 65 -6.93 -8.26 -1.25
CA LEU A 65 -6.99 -9.25 -2.34
C LEU A 65 -6.16 -10.51 -2.06
N ASN A 66 -5.07 -10.37 -1.30
CA ASN A 66 -4.25 -11.49 -0.83
C ASN A 66 -4.74 -12.09 0.50
N GLY A 67 -5.94 -11.75 0.96
CA GLY A 67 -6.60 -12.35 2.12
C GLY A 67 -6.26 -11.72 3.46
N ALA A 68 -5.69 -10.51 3.48
CA ALA A 68 -5.51 -9.77 4.73
C ALA A 68 -6.86 -9.37 5.35
N THR A 69 -6.97 -9.51 6.67
CA THR A 69 -8.12 -9.01 7.41
C THR A 69 -7.97 -7.52 7.76
N ARG A 70 -9.09 -6.91 8.16
CA ARG A 70 -9.11 -5.52 8.63
C ARG A 70 -8.21 -5.34 9.84
N GLU A 71 -8.23 -6.31 10.75
CA GLU A 71 -7.42 -6.35 11.96
C GLU A 71 -5.93 -6.50 11.65
N GLU A 72 -5.56 -7.29 10.64
CA GLU A 72 -4.17 -7.41 10.18
C GLU A 72 -3.66 -6.07 9.61
N VAL A 73 -4.47 -5.35 8.84
CA VAL A 73 -4.12 -4.01 8.33
C VAL A 73 -3.92 -3.00 9.47
N ILE A 74 -4.82 -2.96 10.46
CA ILE A 74 -4.68 -2.10 11.64
C ILE A 74 -3.39 -2.47 12.40
N SER A 75 -3.14 -3.77 12.60
CA SER A 75 -1.98 -4.27 13.34
C SER A 75 -0.67 -3.92 12.63
N SER A 76 -0.63 -4.03 11.30
CA SER A 76 0.51 -3.63 10.48
C SER A 76 0.84 -2.13 10.67
N ILE A 77 -0.15 -1.25 10.61
CA ILE A 77 0.07 0.20 10.79
C ILE A 77 0.58 0.48 12.21
N LEU A 78 -0.01 -0.16 13.22
CA LEU A 78 0.32 0.06 14.62
C LEU A 78 1.62 -0.62 15.07
N VAL A 79 2.18 -1.55 14.29
CA VAL A 79 3.43 -2.24 14.66
C VAL A 79 4.59 -1.26 14.83
N GLY A 80 4.60 -0.17 14.06
CA GLY A 80 5.61 0.87 14.12
C GLY A 80 5.43 1.84 15.30
N LEU A 81 4.25 1.87 15.95
CA LEU A 81 3.91 2.88 16.96
C LEU A 81 4.96 3.02 18.08
N PRO A 82 5.50 1.95 18.67
CA PRO A 82 6.53 2.06 19.72
C PRO A 82 7.87 2.58 19.19
N ALA A 83 8.20 2.31 17.93
CA ALA A 83 9.52 2.60 17.36
C ALA A 83 9.58 4.00 16.71
N VAL A 84 8.52 4.40 16.02
CA VAL A 84 8.49 5.64 15.24
C VAL A 84 7.50 6.68 15.78
N GLY A 85 6.77 6.36 16.85
CA GLY A 85 5.86 7.28 17.54
C GLY A 85 4.48 7.43 16.89
N ASN A 86 3.69 8.36 17.43
CA ASN A 86 2.27 8.52 17.09
C ASN A 86 1.98 8.88 15.62
N GLN A 87 2.99 9.23 14.82
CA GLN A 87 2.80 9.59 13.42
C GLN A 87 2.16 8.49 12.57
N VAL A 88 2.36 7.22 12.92
CA VAL A 88 1.77 6.09 12.18
C VAL A 88 0.24 6.10 12.21
N ILE A 89 -0.37 6.71 13.24
CA ILE A 89 -1.84 6.72 13.36
C ILE A 89 -2.51 7.56 12.26
N GLN A 90 -1.77 8.44 11.58
CA GLN A 90 -2.28 9.19 10.43
C GLN A 90 -2.64 8.29 9.25
N ALA A 91 -2.03 7.10 9.15
CA ALA A 91 -2.36 6.11 8.13
C ALA A 91 -3.71 5.42 8.37
N LEU A 92 -4.20 5.37 9.63
CA LEU A 92 -5.42 4.63 9.99
C LEU A 92 -6.67 5.08 9.23
N PRO A 93 -7.08 6.36 9.21
CA PRO A 93 -8.31 6.76 8.51
C PRO A 93 -8.26 6.40 7.03
N ILE A 94 -7.12 6.61 6.37
CA ILE A 94 -6.92 6.32 4.94
C ILE A 94 -6.99 4.81 4.68
N ALA A 95 -6.34 4.02 5.53
CA ALA A 95 -6.30 2.58 5.36
C ALA A 95 -7.66 1.93 5.64
N LEU A 96 -8.38 2.39 6.66
CA LEU A 96 -9.72 1.89 6.97
C LEU A 96 -10.72 2.26 5.88
N GLU A 97 -10.68 3.52 5.40
CA GLU A 97 -11.49 3.93 4.25
C GLU A 97 -11.19 3.05 3.04
N ALA A 98 -9.91 2.83 2.73
CA ALA A 98 -9.53 1.97 1.62
C ALA A 98 -9.97 0.52 1.83
N PHE A 99 -9.88 -0.05 3.02
CA PHE A 99 -10.25 -1.44 3.28
C PHE A 99 -11.77 -1.65 3.21
N ASP A 100 -12.53 -0.72 3.79
CA ASP A 100 -13.98 -0.81 3.94
C ASP A 100 -14.71 -0.49 2.62
N HIS A 101 -14.09 0.25 1.69
CA HIS A 101 -14.63 0.43 0.34
C HIS A 101 -14.48 -0.84 -0.52
N ASP A 102 -15.60 -1.34 -1.02
CA ASP A 102 -15.67 -2.46 -1.95
C ASP A 102 -15.53 -1.97 -3.41
N PRO A 103 -14.53 -2.42 -4.18
CA PRO A 103 -14.39 -2.05 -5.59
C PRO A 103 -15.59 -2.46 -6.48
N ALA A 104 -16.47 -3.35 -6.02
CA ALA A 104 -17.65 -3.80 -6.77
C ALA A 104 -18.76 -2.72 -6.94
N VAL A 105 -18.66 -1.57 -6.27
CA VAL A 105 -19.75 -0.56 -6.24
C VAL A 105 -19.67 0.44 -7.41
N TYR A 106 -18.58 0.49 -8.18
CA TYR A 106 -18.38 1.47 -9.25
C TYR A 106 -18.24 0.87 -10.67
N SER A 107 -18.56 -0.41 -10.86
CA SER A 107 -18.68 -1.02 -12.20
C SER A 107 -20.07 -0.82 -12.85
N LYS A 108 -20.68 0.36 -12.65
CA LYS A 108 -21.84 0.82 -13.42
C LYS A 108 -21.60 2.21 -14.00
#